data_AF-A0A9Q7AGL7-F1
#
_entry.id   AF-A0A9Q7AGL7-F1
#
_cell.length_a   1.000
_cell.length_b   1.000
_cell.length_c   1.000
_cell.angle_alpha   90.00
_cell.angle_beta   90.00
_cell.angle_gamma   90.00
#
_symmetry.space_group_name_H-M   'P 1'
#
loop_
_entity.id
_entity.type
_entity.pdbx_description
1 polymer ?
#
loop_
_entity_poly.entity_id
_entity_poly.type
_entity_poly.pdbx_seq_one_letter_code
_entity_poly.pdbx_strand_id
1 'polypeptide(L)'
;MATKTKELRGKEKAAILLVSLGPDVASRIYKELEEPVMELLTLEIANLRKVTPEQKAEVLKEAQELLMAREFLTQGGVEYARRVLEQALGPERAQEVLRRITASLQVRPFDFMRHTDAQQLLSFIQGEHPQTIALILSYLEADQAAQVIGGLPAGTQAEVARRIAKMDRITPEVLREVERVLERKLSSVLGQDFTMAGGIDAIVEIINRVDRGTERHIMETLEEKDPDLAEEIKRRLFVFEDISGMDDRSLQRVLRDVDMKDLSLALKGATEELRQKFYRNMSKRAAEMLKEDMDFMGPVRVRDVEEAQQKIVNVVRALEDAGEIVIARGGEEELVV
;
A
#
# COMPACT_ATOMS: atom_id res chain seq x y z
N MET A 1 -58.02 6.02 25.93
CA MET A 1 -56.72 6.04 26.64
C MET A 1 -55.74 5.23 25.82
N ALA A 2 -54.84 5.89 25.08
CA ALA A 2 -53.84 5.23 24.25
C ALA A 2 -52.70 4.71 25.15
N THR A 3 -52.57 3.40 25.23
CA THR A 3 -51.48 2.71 25.93
C THR A 3 -50.16 3.07 25.27
N LYS A 4 -49.28 3.77 25.98
CA LYS A 4 -47.88 3.99 25.59
C LYS A 4 -47.21 2.64 25.32
N THR A 5 -46.81 2.40 24.08
CA THR A 5 -46.02 1.23 23.67
C THR A 5 -44.74 1.23 24.49
N LYS A 6 -44.51 0.16 25.25
CA LYS A 6 -43.30 -0.03 26.06
C LYS A 6 -42.13 -0.10 25.07
N GLU A 7 -41.18 0.85 25.14
CA GLU A 7 -39.98 0.82 24.30
C GLU A 7 -39.25 -0.52 24.49
N LEU A 8 -39.19 -1.31 23.41
CA LEU A 8 -38.53 -2.62 23.43
C LEU A 8 -37.02 -2.42 23.60
N ARG A 9 -36.41 -3.16 24.53
CA ARG A 9 -34.96 -3.10 24.73
C ARG A 9 -34.23 -3.88 23.65
N GLY A 10 -33.01 -3.48 23.30
CA GLY A 10 -32.25 -4.08 22.19
C GLY A 10 -32.11 -5.61 22.26
N LYS A 11 -31.97 -6.16 23.47
CA LYS A 11 -31.92 -7.61 23.72
C LYS A 11 -33.26 -8.30 23.42
N GLU A 12 -34.37 -7.69 23.83
CA GLU A 12 -35.73 -8.16 23.56
C GLU A 12 -36.02 -8.10 22.04
N LYS A 13 -35.56 -7.05 21.34
CA LYS A 13 -35.67 -6.93 19.88
C LYS A 13 -34.86 -8.01 19.14
N ALA A 14 -33.63 -8.29 19.57
CA ALA A 14 -32.80 -9.34 18.98
C ALA A 14 -33.43 -10.73 19.15
N ALA A 15 -34.00 -11.02 20.32
CA ALA A 15 -34.74 -12.26 20.56
C ALA A 15 -36.00 -12.36 19.67
N ILE A 16 -36.77 -11.27 19.53
CA ILE A 16 -37.94 -11.22 18.63
C ILE A 16 -37.54 -11.43 17.18
N LEU A 17 -36.42 -10.85 16.73
CA LEU A 17 -35.88 -11.01 15.38
C LEU A 17 -35.51 -12.48 15.09
N LEU A 18 -34.78 -13.13 16.00
CA LEU A 18 -34.36 -14.53 15.84
C LEU A 18 -35.56 -15.48 15.78
N VAL A 19 -36.56 -15.28 16.65
CA VAL A 19 -37.82 -16.04 16.61
C VAL A 19 -38.58 -15.78 15.30
N SER A 20 -38.52 -14.54 14.79
CA SER A 20 -39.21 -14.12 13.57
C SER A 20 -38.64 -14.73 12.30
N LEU A 21 -37.32 -14.95 12.27
CA LEU A 21 -36.57 -15.56 11.16
C LEU A 21 -36.68 -17.09 11.11
N GLY A 22 -37.13 -17.71 12.21
CA GLY A 22 -37.30 -19.15 12.32
C GLY A 22 -36.00 -19.91 12.62
N PRO A 23 -36.11 -21.20 13.00
CA PRO A 23 -35.01 -21.96 13.57
C PRO A 23 -33.85 -22.19 12.58
N ASP A 24 -34.14 -22.38 11.29
CA ASP A 24 -33.11 -22.65 10.29
C ASP A 24 -32.16 -21.46 10.10
N VAL A 25 -32.70 -20.26 9.98
CA VAL A 25 -31.92 -19.03 9.79
C VAL A 25 -31.28 -18.60 11.10
N ALA A 26 -32.02 -18.66 12.20
CA ALA A 26 -31.50 -18.34 13.52
C ALA A 26 -30.30 -19.24 13.88
N SER A 27 -30.34 -20.55 13.59
CA SER A 27 -29.24 -21.47 13.88
C SER A 27 -27.93 -21.10 13.18
N ARG A 28 -27.99 -20.54 11.98
CA ARG A 28 -26.81 -20.05 11.24
C ARG A 28 -26.23 -18.81 11.89
N ILE A 29 -27.10 -17.89 12.34
CA ILE A 29 -26.68 -16.70 13.07
C ILE A 29 -26.02 -17.10 14.39
N TYR A 30 -26.60 -18.06 15.13
CA TYR A 30 -26.06 -18.57 16.39
C TYR A 30 -24.63 -19.12 16.27
N LYS A 31 -24.28 -19.76 15.15
CA LYS A 31 -22.92 -20.30 14.93
C LYS A 31 -21.84 -19.23 14.86
N GLU A 32 -22.21 -17.99 14.54
CA GLU A 32 -21.30 -16.86 14.39
C GLU A 32 -21.24 -15.98 15.66
N LEU A 33 -21.95 -16.36 16.73
CA LEU A 33 -22.01 -15.60 17.98
C LEU A 33 -21.08 -16.20 19.05
N GLU A 34 -20.48 -15.33 19.87
CA GLU A 34 -19.71 -15.75 21.04
C GLU A 34 -20.61 -16.38 22.12
N GLU A 35 -20.08 -17.36 22.87
CA GLU A 35 -20.81 -18.10 23.91
C GLU A 35 -21.58 -17.21 24.91
N PRO A 36 -20.99 -16.13 25.48
CA PRO A 36 -21.71 -15.28 26.43
C PRO A 36 -22.92 -14.57 25.81
N VAL A 37 -22.87 -14.29 24.50
CA VAL A 37 -23.94 -13.62 23.76
C VAL A 37 -25.04 -14.63 23.42
N MET A 38 -24.67 -15.86 23.05
CA MET A 38 -25.61 -16.95 22.82
C MET A 38 -26.43 -17.27 24.06
N GLU A 39 -25.80 -17.37 25.23
CA GLU A 39 -26.48 -17.64 26.50
C GLU A 39 -27.51 -16.55 26.82
N LEU A 40 -27.09 -15.29 26.70
CA LEU A 40 -27.94 -14.12 26.93
C LEU A 40 -29.17 -14.12 26.01
N LEU A 41 -28.97 -14.32 24.70
CA LEU A 41 -30.06 -14.31 23.72
C LEU A 41 -31.00 -15.50 23.91
N THR A 42 -30.47 -16.66 24.27
CA THR A 42 -31.29 -17.85 24.56
C THR A 42 -32.18 -17.63 25.78
N LEU A 43 -31.65 -16.98 26.82
CA LEU A 43 -32.41 -16.59 28.01
C LEU A 43 -33.53 -15.59 27.66
N GLU A 44 -33.25 -14.62 26.80
CA GLU A 44 -34.27 -13.66 26.34
C GLU A 44 -35.35 -14.33 25.49
N ILE A 45 -34.97 -15.23 24.57
CA ILE A 45 -35.92 -16.00 23.76
C ILE A 45 -36.81 -16.89 24.66
N ALA A 46 -36.24 -17.54 25.67
CA ALA A 46 -37.00 -18.36 26.62
C ALA A 46 -38.00 -17.52 27.45
N ASN A 47 -37.67 -16.26 27.72
CA ASN A 47 -38.53 -15.33 28.44
C ASN A 47 -39.57 -14.62 27.55
N LEU A 48 -39.50 -14.77 26.22
CA LEU A 48 -40.51 -14.23 25.30
C LEU A 48 -41.82 -15.03 25.42
N ARG A 49 -42.83 -14.41 26.05
CA ARG A 49 -44.14 -15.05 26.26
C ARG A 49 -44.98 -15.12 24.98
N LYS A 50 -45.28 -13.96 24.38
CA LYS A 50 -46.09 -13.84 23.17
C LYS A 50 -45.65 -12.61 22.40
N VAL A 51 -45.20 -12.82 21.17
CA VAL A 51 -44.85 -11.75 20.22
C VAL A 51 -46.09 -11.45 19.39
N THR A 52 -46.55 -10.20 19.38
CA THR A 52 -47.69 -9.81 18.53
C THR A 52 -47.23 -9.60 17.08
N PRO A 53 -48.13 -9.74 16.08
CA PRO A 53 -47.80 -9.46 14.69
C PRO A 53 -47.23 -8.06 14.47
N GLU A 54 -47.70 -7.07 15.24
CA GLU A 54 -47.25 -5.69 15.18
C GLU A 54 -45.81 -5.55 15.68
N GLN A 55 -45.47 -6.18 16.81
CA GLN A 55 -44.10 -6.18 17.36
C GLN A 55 -43.12 -6.90 16.41
N LYS A 56 -43.57 -7.99 15.79
CA LYS A 56 -42.79 -8.70 14.77
C LYS A 56 -42.53 -7.82 13.56
N ALA A 57 -43.55 -7.14 13.04
CA ALA A 57 -43.41 -6.26 11.89
C ALA A 57 -42.50 -5.06 12.19
N GLU A 58 -42.62 -4.46 13.39
CA GLU A 58 -41.77 -3.34 13.82
C GLU A 58 -40.29 -3.73 13.90
N VAL A 59 -39.98 -4.84 14.54
CA VAL A 59 -38.59 -5.34 14.70
C VAL A 59 -38.00 -5.76 13.35
N LEU A 60 -38.77 -6.40 12.46
CA LEU A 60 -38.30 -6.76 11.12
C LEU A 60 -38.02 -5.52 10.27
N LYS A 61 -38.87 -4.49 10.36
CA LYS A 61 -38.68 -3.22 9.64
C LYS A 61 -37.43 -2.50 10.11
N GLU A 62 -37.24 -2.38 11.42
CA GLU A 62 -36.03 -1.77 12.01
C GLU A 62 -34.76 -2.54 11.63
N ALA A 63 -34.80 -3.87 11.67
CA ALA A 63 -33.68 -4.71 11.25
C ALA A 63 -33.37 -4.51 9.75
N GLN A 64 -34.39 -4.45 8.90
CA GLN A 64 -34.23 -4.19 7.46
C GLN A 64 -33.62 -2.80 7.21
N GLU A 65 -34.07 -1.77 7.90
CA GLU A 65 -33.51 -0.41 7.79
C GLU A 65 -32.03 -0.36 8.21
N LEU A 66 -31.66 -1.07 9.28
CA LEU A 66 -30.27 -1.18 9.73
C LEU A 66 -29.39 -1.98 8.76
N LEU A 67 -29.90 -3.08 8.20
CA LEU A 67 -29.21 -3.87 7.17
C LEU A 67 -29.01 -3.06 5.90
N MET A 68 -30.05 -2.35 5.43
CA MET A 68 -29.95 -1.46 4.28
C MET A 68 -28.94 -0.34 4.55
N ALA A 69 -28.98 0.31 5.71
CA ALA A 69 -28.01 1.33 6.07
C ALA A 69 -26.56 0.79 6.05
N ARG A 70 -26.34 -0.45 6.51
CA ARG A 70 -25.04 -1.13 6.43
C ARG A 70 -24.65 -1.54 5.02
N GLU A 71 -25.59 -1.99 4.18
CA GLU A 71 -25.35 -2.29 2.76
C GLU A 71 -25.02 -1.03 1.97
N PHE A 72 -25.63 0.12 2.30
CA PHE A 72 -25.27 1.43 1.77
C PHE A 72 -23.88 1.92 2.22
N LEU A 73 -23.45 1.54 3.43
CA LEU A 73 -22.10 1.82 3.94
C LEU A 73 -21.02 0.86 3.38
N THR A 74 -21.40 -0.33 2.91
CA THR A 74 -20.48 -1.36 2.38
C THR A 74 -20.42 -1.42 0.86
N GLN A 75 -21.39 -0.83 0.13
CA GLN A 75 -21.29 -0.63 -1.31
C GLN A 75 -20.87 0.80 -1.68
N GLY A 76 -19.60 1.12 -1.43
CA GLY A 76 -18.90 2.11 -2.24
C GLY A 76 -18.73 1.53 -3.65
N GLY A 77 -19.61 1.91 -4.59
CA GLY A 77 -19.63 1.37 -5.94
C GLY A 77 -20.35 2.28 -6.94
N VAL A 78 -20.22 1.95 -8.23
CA VAL A 78 -20.70 2.77 -9.37
C VAL A 78 -22.19 3.13 -9.26
N GLU A 79 -23.03 2.29 -8.65
CA GLU A 79 -24.47 2.56 -8.45
C GLU A 79 -24.78 3.53 -7.30
N TYR A 80 -23.93 3.60 -6.27
CA TYR A 80 -24.02 4.64 -5.24
C TYR A 80 -23.54 5.98 -5.83
N ALA A 81 -22.38 5.96 -6.49
CA ALA A 81 -21.89 7.13 -7.22
C ALA A 81 -22.90 7.63 -8.27
N ARG A 82 -23.59 6.71 -8.97
CA ARG A 82 -24.68 7.04 -9.90
C ARG A 82 -25.80 7.80 -9.21
N ARG A 83 -26.35 7.25 -8.12
CA ARG A 83 -27.46 7.89 -7.40
C ARG A 83 -27.07 9.25 -6.82
N VAL A 84 -25.85 9.38 -6.29
CA VAL A 84 -25.31 10.66 -5.82
C VAL A 84 -25.18 11.66 -6.97
N LEU A 85 -24.63 11.26 -8.11
CA LEU A 85 -24.48 12.11 -9.29
C LEU A 85 -25.83 12.49 -9.90
N GLU A 86 -26.78 11.56 -9.97
CA GLU A 86 -28.14 11.80 -10.49
C GLU A 86 -28.90 12.80 -9.61
N GLN A 87 -28.75 12.70 -8.28
CA GLN A 87 -29.36 13.65 -7.34
C GLN A 87 -28.67 15.02 -7.35
N ALA A 88 -27.36 15.07 -7.54
CA ALA A 88 -26.59 16.32 -7.50
C ALA A 88 -26.62 17.10 -8.82
N LEU A 89 -26.65 16.41 -9.97
CA LEU A 89 -26.42 17.00 -11.29
C LEU A 89 -27.56 16.75 -12.30
N GLY A 90 -28.55 15.92 -11.94
CA GLY A 90 -29.61 15.47 -12.83
C GLY A 90 -29.20 14.27 -13.70
N PRO A 91 -30.18 13.52 -14.24
CA PRO A 91 -29.94 12.20 -14.86
C PRO A 91 -29.03 12.25 -16.10
N GLU A 92 -29.16 13.27 -16.95
CA GLU A 92 -28.37 13.37 -18.19
C GLU A 92 -26.89 13.64 -17.92
N ARG A 93 -26.58 14.60 -17.05
CA ARG A 93 -25.19 14.94 -16.65
C ARG A 93 -24.56 13.85 -15.80
N ALA A 94 -25.33 13.21 -14.94
CA ALA A 94 -24.86 12.05 -14.18
C ALA A 94 -24.45 10.91 -15.12
N GLN A 95 -25.25 10.63 -16.15
CA GLN A 95 -24.94 9.60 -17.13
C GLN A 95 -23.67 9.93 -17.95
N GLU A 96 -23.43 11.20 -18.27
CA GLU A 96 -22.20 11.65 -18.93
C GLU A 96 -20.96 11.45 -18.03
N VAL A 97 -21.04 11.88 -16.78
CA VAL A 97 -19.95 11.73 -15.80
C VAL A 97 -19.67 10.24 -15.51
N LEU A 98 -20.72 9.43 -15.36
CA LEU A 98 -20.59 7.99 -15.19
C LEU A 98 -20.00 7.31 -16.42
N ARG A 99 -20.36 7.72 -17.64
CA ARG A 99 -19.74 7.20 -18.87
C ARG A 99 -18.25 7.51 -18.90
N ARG A 100 -17.85 8.72 -18.50
CA ARG A 100 -16.43 9.11 -18.42
C ARG A 100 -15.69 8.29 -17.37
N ILE A 101 -16.27 8.11 -16.18
CA ILE A 101 -15.69 7.34 -15.07
C ILE A 101 -15.64 5.83 -15.41
N THR A 102 -16.69 5.28 -16.03
CA THR A 102 -16.72 3.87 -16.47
C THR A 102 -15.73 3.63 -17.59
N ALA A 103 -15.54 4.58 -18.52
CA ALA A 103 -14.50 4.49 -19.54
C ALA A 103 -13.08 4.55 -18.94
N SER A 104 -12.88 5.25 -17.82
CA SER A 104 -11.62 5.22 -17.08
C SER A 104 -11.45 3.99 -16.17
N LEU A 105 -12.56 3.33 -15.79
CA LEU A 105 -12.57 2.13 -14.94
C LEU A 105 -12.65 0.82 -15.74
N GLN A 106 -12.92 0.87 -17.04
CA GLN A 106 -12.72 -0.29 -17.91
C GLN A 106 -11.22 -0.51 -18.05
N VAL A 107 -10.69 -1.45 -17.25
CA VAL A 107 -9.41 -2.08 -17.52
C VAL A 107 -9.47 -2.53 -18.97
N ARG A 108 -8.59 -1.96 -19.80
CA ARG A 108 -8.51 -2.33 -21.20
C ARG A 108 -8.17 -3.82 -21.24
N PRO A 109 -8.85 -4.64 -22.08
CA PRO A 109 -8.45 -6.03 -22.23
C PRO A 109 -6.95 -6.09 -22.54
N PHE A 110 -6.24 -6.94 -21.80
CA PHE A 110 -4.80 -7.13 -21.91
C PHE A 110 -3.92 -5.94 -21.46
N ASP A 111 -4.40 -5.10 -20.54
CA ASP A 111 -3.64 -3.96 -20.02
C ASP A 111 -2.29 -4.37 -19.42
N PHE A 112 -2.20 -5.54 -18.79
CA PHE A 112 -0.95 -6.09 -18.26
C PHE A 112 0.12 -6.30 -19.34
N MET A 113 -0.27 -6.61 -20.58
CA MET A 113 0.69 -6.82 -21.68
C MET A 113 1.24 -5.51 -22.21
N ARG A 114 0.49 -4.41 -22.12
CA ARG A 114 0.98 -3.08 -22.55
C ARG A 114 2.19 -2.61 -21.74
N HIS A 115 2.28 -3.05 -20.49
CA HIS A 115 3.35 -2.70 -19.56
C HIS A 115 4.48 -3.75 -19.52
N THR A 116 4.37 -4.83 -20.30
CA THR A 116 5.39 -5.89 -20.36
C THR A 116 6.37 -5.62 -21.51
N ASP A 117 7.66 -5.89 -21.31
CA ASP A 117 8.66 -5.74 -22.36
C ASP A 117 8.37 -6.64 -23.58
N ALA A 118 8.68 -6.15 -24.79
CA ALA A 118 8.38 -6.86 -26.04
C ALA A 118 9.12 -8.21 -26.17
N GLN A 119 10.34 -8.33 -25.65
CA GLN A 119 11.08 -9.60 -25.65
C GLN A 119 10.47 -10.61 -24.69
N GLN A 120 10.02 -10.15 -23.52
CA GLN A 120 9.32 -10.98 -22.56
C GLN A 120 7.99 -11.48 -23.14
N LEU A 121 7.20 -10.60 -23.73
CA LEU A 121 5.97 -10.97 -24.43
C LEU A 121 6.23 -11.99 -25.56
N LEU A 122 7.26 -11.76 -26.37
CA LEU A 122 7.64 -12.69 -27.43
C LEU A 122 7.97 -14.08 -26.88
N SER A 123 8.78 -14.14 -25.83
CA SER A 123 9.18 -15.41 -25.19
C SER A 123 7.98 -16.21 -24.68
N PHE A 124 6.94 -15.49 -24.26
CA PHE A 124 5.70 -16.04 -23.73
C PHE A 124 4.73 -16.52 -24.83
N ILE A 125 4.54 -15.71 -25.88
CA ILE A 125 3.52 -16.00 -26.91
C ILE A 125 4.02 -16.82 -28.09
N GLN A 126 5.33 -16.98 -28.28
CA GLN A 126 5.90 -17.70 -29.44
C GLN A 126 5.41 -19.16 -29.58
N GLY A 127 5.01 -19.81 -28.47
CA GLY A 127 4.47 -21.16 -28.46
C GLY A 127 2.94 -21.25 -28.59
N GLU A 128 2.25 -20.11 -28.66
CA GLU A 128 0.79 -20.06 -28.73
C GLU A 128 0.27 -20.20 -30.16
N HIS A 129 -1.00 -20.58 -30.30
CA HIS A 129 -1.62 -20.73 -31.62
C HIS A 129 -1.68 -19.38 -32.36
N PRO A 130 -1.48 -19.30 -33.70
CA PRO A 130 -1.45 -18.04 -34.44
C PRO A 130 -2.70 -17.16 -34.29
N GLN A 131 -3.86 -17.75 -33.98
CA GLN A 131 -5.08 -16.98 -33.65
C GLN A 131 -4.95 -16.21 -32.33
N THR A 132 -4.36 -16.83 -31.31
CA THR A 132 -4.16 -16.24 -30.00
C THR A 132 -3.13 -15.12 -30.08
N ILE A 133 -2.03 -15.34 -30.82
CA ILE A 133 -1.03 -14.31 -31.09
C ILE A 133 -1.68 -13.13 -31.83
N ALA A 134 -2.47 -13.38 -32.88
CA ALA A 134 -3.18 -12.34 -33.61
C ALA A 134 -4.14 -11.54 -32.71
N LEU A 135 -4.85 -12.21 -31.80
CA LEU A 135 -5.70 -11.57 -30.82
C LEU A 135 -4.89 -10.65 -29.91
N ILE A 136 -3.82 -11.16 -29.28
CA ILE A 136 -2.96 -10.37 -28.38
C ILE A 136 -2.42 -9.13 -29.09
N LEU A 137 -1.79 -9.31 -30.26
CA LEU A 137 -1.17 -8.21 -31.02
C LEU A 137 -2.18 -7.13 -31.43
N SER A 138 -3.45 -7.48 -31.62
CA SER A 138 -4.50 -6.51 -31.98
C SER A 138 -4.87 -5.56 -30.83
N TYR A 139 -4.46 -5.86 -29.59
CA TYR A 139 -4.72 -5.05 -28.40
C TYR A 139 -3.47 -4.33 -27.86
N LEU A 140 -2.28 -4.63 -28.39
CA LEU A 140 -1.02 -3.94 -28.08
C LEU A 140 -0.90 -2.61 -28.85
N GLU A 141 0.04 -1.77 -28.44
CA GLU A 141 0.41 -0.59 -29.22
C GLU A 141 1.21 -0.99 -30.48
N ALA A 142 1.09 -0.20 -31.55
CA ALA A 142 1.64 -0.57 -32.86
C ALA A 142 3.15 -0.86 -32.83
N ASP A 143 3.91 -0.06 -32.07
CA ASP A 143 5.37 -0.22 -31.95
C ASP A 143 5.75 -1.50 -31.20
N GLN A 144 5.05 -1.79 -30.10
CA GLN A 144 5.24 -3.02 -29.33
C GLN A 144 4.84 -4.25 -30.15
N ALA A 145 3.69 -4.19 -30.84
CA ALA A 145 3.23 -5.26 -31.72
C ALA A 145 4.20 -5.51 -32.88
N ALA A 146 4.81 -4.47 -33.44
CA ALA A 146 5.82 -4.57 -34.49
C ALA A 146 7.10 -5.28 -34.01
N GLN A 147 7.56 -4.97 -32.79
CA GLN A 147 8.71 -5.65 -32.19
C GLN A 147 8.41 -7.13 -31.94
N VAL A 148 7.24 -7.43 -31.38
CA VAL A 148 6.83 -8.80 -31.08
C VAL A 148 6.64 -9.62 -32.36
N ILE A 149 5.92 -9.11 -33.36
CA ILE A 149 5.75 -9.85 -34.63
C ILE A 149 7.10 -10.04 -35.35
N GLY A 150 8.01 -9.06 -35.29
CA GLY A 150 9.34 -9.14 -35.88
C GLY A 150 10.21 -10.26 -35.29
N GLY A 151 10.00 -10.61 -34.03
CA GLY A 151 10.71 -11.70 -33.36
C GLY A 151 10.14 -13.10 -33.59
N LEU A 152 8.96 -13.25 -34.20
CA LEU A 152 8.37 -14.56 -34.50
C LEU A 152 9.02 -15.24 -35.73
N PRO A 153 8.95 -16.57 -35.87
CA PRO A 153 9.38 -17.26 -37.07
C PRO A 153 8.63 -16.79 -38.33
N ALA A 154 9.32 -16.69 -39.48
CA ALA A 154 8.77 -16.12 -40.72
C ALA A 154 7.44 -16.76 -41.19
N GLY A 155 7.26 -18.07 -41.00
CA GLY A 155 6.01 -18.76 -41.31
C GLY A 155 4.85 -18.32 -40.41
N THR A 156 5.11 -18.06 -39.13
CA THR A 156 4.13 -17.59 -38.15
C THR A 156 3.80 -16.11 -38.36
N GLN A 157 4.77 -15.27 -38.73
CA GLN A 157 4.56 -13.85 -39.01
C GLN A 157 3.46 -13.61 -40.06
N ALA A 158 3.58 -14.28 -41.21
CA ALA A 158 2.61 -14.14 -42.30
C ALA A 158 1.22 -14.68 -41.93
N GLU A 159 1.18 -15.76 -41.15
CA GLU A 159 -0.07 -16.35 -40.64
C GLU A 159 -0.80 -15.41 -39.67
N VAL A 160 -0.06 -14.84 -38.72
CA VAL A 160 -0.57 -13.91 -37.71
C VAL A 160 -1.05 -12.61 -38.37
N ALA A 161 -0.25 -12.01 -39.26
CA ALA A 161 -0.64 -10.80 -39.99
C ALA A 161 -1.91 -10.99 -40.81
N ARG A 162 -2.04 -12.13 -41.50
CA ARG A 162 -3.26 -12.47 -42.26
C ARG A 162 -4.48 -12.61 -41.36
N ARG A 163 -4.32 -13.17 -40.15
CA ARG A 163 -5.40 -13.33 -39.18
C ARG A 163 -5.84 -11.99 -38.61
N ILE A 164 -4.92 -11.12 -38.21
CA ILE A 164 -5.23 -9.75 -37.78
C ILE A 164 -6.05 -9.02 -38.84
N ALA A 165 -5.62 -9.09 -40.11
CA ALA A 165 -6.30 -8.44 -41.23
C ALA A 165 -7.71 -8.98 -41.53
N LYS A 166 -7.99 -10.25 -41.18
CA LYS A 166 -9.29 -10.91 -41.42
C LYS A 166 -10.13 -11.08 -40.17
N MET A 167 -9.64 -10.61 -39.01
CA MET A 167 -10.31 -10.82 -37.73
C MET A 167 -11.56 -9.96 -37.68
N ASP A 168 -12.70 -10.59 -37.39
CA ASP A 168 -13.98 -9.92 -37.18
C ASP A 168 -14.24 -9.79 -35.65
N ARG A 169 -15.46 -9.46 -35.27
CA ARG A 169 -15.87 -9.26 -33.88
C ARG A 169 -15.67 -10.52 -33.03
N ILE A 170 -14.99 -10.35 -31.91
CA ILE A 170 -14.83 -11.36 -30.86
C ILE A 170 -15.84 -11.08 -29.75
N THR A 171 -16.47 -12.12 -29.22
CA THR A 171 -17.41 -11.97 -28.12
C THR A 171 -16.67 -11.58 -26.83
N PRO A 172 -17.20 -10.66 -26.02
CA PRO A 172 -16.55 -10.22 -24.79
C PRO A 172 -16.25 -11.35 -23.79
N GLU A 173 -17.04 -12.42 -23.82
CA GLU A 173 -16.86 -13.60 -22.94
C GLU A 173 -15.59 -14.38 -23.30
N VAL A 174 -15.38 -14.64 -24.60
CA VAL A 174 -14.19 -15.33 -25.10
C VAL A 174 -12.94 -14.48 -24.86
N LEU A 175 -13.05 -13.16 -25.05
CA LEU A 175 -11.97 -12.23 -24.78
C LEU A 175 -11.51 -12.29 -23.31
N ARG A 176 -12.46 -12.22 -22.37
CA ARG A 176 -12.18 -12.31 -20.93
C ARG A 176 -11.60 -13.68 -20.52
N GLU A 177 -12.07 -14.76 -21.14
CA GLU A 177 -11.55 -16.09 -20.85
C GLU A 177 -10.10 -16.24 -21.30
N VAL A 178 -9.78 -15.77 -22.51
CA VAL A 178 -8.41 -15.75 -23.03
C VAL A 178 -7.50 -14.87 -22.18
N GLU A 179 -7.96 -13.67 -21.82
CA GLU A 179 -7.27 -12.76 -20.92
C GLU A 179 -6.92 -13.42 -19.58
N ARG A 180 -7.91 -14.01 -18.90
CA ARG A 180 -7.73 -14.67 -17.61
C ARG A 180 -6.76 -15.85 -17.65
N VAL A 181 -6.70 -16.58 -18.78
CA VAL A 181 -5.75 -17.71 -18.95
C VAL A 181 -4.34 -17.18 -19.21
N LEU A 182 -4.21 -16.16 -20.05
CA LEU A 182 -2.93 -15.54 -20.36
C LEU A 182 -2.35 -14.81 -19.15
N GLU A 183 -3.17 -14.10 -18.37
CA GLU A 183 -2.75 -13.45 -17.13
C GLU A 183 -2.20 -14.46 -16.14
N ARG A 184 -2.91 -15.58 -15.89
CA ARG A 184 -2.42 -16.64 -14.99
C ARG A 184 -1.12 -17.28 -15.47
N LYS A 185 -1.04 -17.59 -16.77
CA LYS A 185 0.19 -18.16 -17.36
C LYS A 185 1.34 -17.16 -17.27
N LEU A 186 1.08 -15.89 -17.56
CA LEU A 186 2.08 -14.84 -17.49
C LEU A 186 2.54 -14.65 -16.03
N SER A 187 1.64 -14.62 -15.04
CA SER A 187 2.02 -14.59 -13.62
C SER A 187 2.84 -15.82 -13.18
N SER A 188 2.63 -16.98 -13.81
CA SER A 188 3.41 -18.19 -13.51
C SER A 188 4.81 -18.20 -14.16
N VAL A 189 4.97 -17.55 -15.32
CA VAL A 189 6.23 -17.45 -16.07
C VAL A 189 7.05 -16.23 -15.63
N LEU A 190 6.38 -15.11 -15.36
CA LEU A 190 6.91 -13.92 -14.69
C LEU A 190 6.90 -14.07 -13.16
N GLY A 191 6.88 -15.32 -12.65
CA GLY A 191 6.89 -15.65 -11.21
C GLY A 191 8.20 -15.28 -10.50
N GLN A 192 8.85 -14.19 -10.90
CA GLN A 192 9.96 -13.56 -10.22
C GLN A 192 9.95 -12.02 -10.23
N ASP A 193 8.88 -11.34 -10.67
CA ASP A 193 8.74 -9.91 -10.37
C ASP A 193 7.26 -9.57 -10.16
N PHE A 194 6.80 -9.72 -8.91
CA PHE A 194 5.79 -8.80 -8.43
C PHE A 194 6.39 -7.40 -8.60
N THR A 195 5.61 -6.41 -9.08
CA THR A 195 5.85 -5.04 -8.66
C THR A 195 5.86 -5.07 -7.14
N MET A 196 7.05 -5.07 -6.55
CA MET A 196 7.27 -5.35 -5.14
C MET A 196 6.59 -4.23 -4.35
N ALA A 197 5.36 -4.46 -3.91
CA ALA A 197 4.67 -3.55 -3.01
C ALA A 197 5.28 -3.75 -1.62
N GLY A 198 6.48 -3.22 -1.42
CA GLY A 198 7.29 -3.46 -0.23
C GLY A 198 8.66 -4.07 -0.55
N GLY A 199 9.39 -4.42 0.49
CA GLY A 199 10.78 -4.83 0.42
C GLY A 199 11.60 -4.07 1.45
N ILE A 200 12.87 -4.45 1.54
CA ILE A 200 13.78 -3.88 2.54
C ILE A 200 13.95 -2.37 2.29
N ASP A 201 13.99 -1.94 1.03
CA ASP A 201 14.10 -0.51 0.71
C ASP A 201 12.85 0.28 1.11
N ALA A 202 11.65 -0.29 0.92
CA ALA A 202 10.40 0.36 1.32
C ALA A 202 10.25 0.47 2.84
N ILE A 203 10.61 -0.58 3.60
CA ILE A 203 10.58 -0.52 5.05
C ILE A 203 11.68 0.41 5.59
N VAL A 204 12.85 0.45 4.96
CA VAL A 204 13.93 1.40 5.28
C VAL A 204 13.44 2.83 5.09
N GLU A 205 12.79 3.16 3.97
CA GLU A 205 12.20 4.49 3.75
C GLU A 205 11.14 4.86 4.81
N ILE A 206 10.34 3.90 5.25
CA ILE A 206 9.34 4.11 6.31
C ILE A 206 10.03 4.33 7.66
N ILE A 207 10.94 3.43 8.05
CA ILE A 207 11.71 3.51 9.30
C ILE A 207 12.48 4.84 9.38
N ASN A 208 12.98 5.29 8.23
CA ASN A 208 13.71 6.55 8.09
C ASN A 208 12.90 7.81 8.34
N ARG A 209 11.55 7.71 8.35
CA ARG A 209 10.64 8.85 8.52
C ARG A 209 9.86 8.81 9.83
N VAL A 210 9.91 7.70 10.56
CA VAL A 210 9.29 7.61 11.89
C VAL A 210 10.21 8.20 12.95
N ASP A 211 9.68 8.45 14.14
CA ASP A 211 10.49 8.87 15.28
C ASP A 211 11.39 7.72 15.77
N ARG A 212 12.51 8.08 16.42
CA ARG A 212 13.50 7.12 16.89
C ARG A 212 12.96 6.12 17.92
N GLY A 213 11.91 6.48 18.67
CA GLY A 213 11.25 5.57 19.60
C GLY A 213 10.54 4.44 18.86
N THR A 214 9.79 4.78 17.81
CA THR A 214 9.14 3.83 16.91
C THR A 214 10.15 2.98 16.13
N GLU A 215 11.22 3.60 15.60
CA GLU A 215 12.34 2.89 14.95
C GLU A 215 12.93 1.82 15.88
N ARG A 216 13.34 2.21 17.10
CA ARG A 216 13.92 1.25 18.07
C ARG A 216 12.98 0.11 18.37
N HIS A 217 11.70 0.40 18.64
CA HIS A 217 10.73 -0.65 18.94
C HIS A 217 10.54 -1.63 17.78
N ILE A 218 10.47 -1.12 16.53
CA ILE A 218 10.38 -1.95 15.33
C ILE A 218 11.64 -2.81 15.19
N MET A 219 12.83 -2.23 15.31
CA MET A 219 14.10 -2.94 15.15
C MET A 219 14.35 -3.98 16.26
N GLU A 220 14.07 -3.66 17.53
CA GLU A 220 14.18 -4.61 18.65
C GLU A 220 13.21 -5.80 18.44
N THR A 221 11.97 -5.53 18.02
CA THR A 221 11.00 -6.58 17.73
C THR A 221 11.42 -7.44 16.54
N LEU A 222 12.05 -6.84 15.52
CA LEU A 222 12.59 -7.56 14.37
C LEU A 222 13.81 -8.40 14.76
N GLU A 223 14.72 -7.89 15.58
CA GLU A 223 15.88 -8.64 16.08
C GLU A 223 15.47 -9.90 16.88
N GLU A 224 14.39 -9.82 17.65
CA GLU A 224 13.89 -10.97 18.41
C GLU A 224 13.22 -12.03 17.51
N LYS A 225 12.52 -11.62 16.45
CA LYS A 225 11.70 -12.51 15.61
C LYS A 225 12.42 -13.01 14.37
N ASP A 226 13.25 -12.17 13.76
CA ASP A 226 13.94 -12.41 12.50
C ASP A 226 15.28 -11.62 12.47
N PRO A 227 16.34 -12.17 13.09
CA PRO A 227 17.64 -11.51 13.19
C PRO A 227 18.27 -11.20 11.83
N ASP A 228 18.07 -12.07 10.85
CA ASP A 228 18.66 -11.93 9.52
C ASP A 228 18.02 -10.75 8.77
N LEU A 229 16.69 -10.62 8.84
CA LEU A 229 15.96 -9.48 8.27
C LEU A 229 16.31 -8.17 8.97
N ALA A 230 16.43 -8.17 10.30
CA ALA A 230 16.83 -7.00 11.07
C ALA A 230 18.22 -6.52 10.65
N GLU A 231 19.17 -7.44 10.46
CA GLU A 231 20.51 -7.12 10.00
C GLU A 231 20.51 -6.58 8.57
N GLU A 232 19.68 -7.12 7.68
CA GLU A 232 19.57 -6.64 6.31
C GLU A 232 18.95 -5.23 6.22
N ILE A 233 17.96 -4.93 7.08
CA ILE A 233 17.41 -3.57 7.22
C ILE A 233 18.46 -2.61 7.80
N LYS A 234 19.18 -3.02 8.84
CA LYS A 234 20.26 -2.20 9.45
C LYS A 234 21.32 -1.80 8.45
N ARG A 235 21.76 -2.74 7.60
CA ARG A 235 22.76 -2.45 6.55
C ARG A 235 22.34 -1.36 5.57
N ARG A 236 21.03 -1.14 5.43
CA ARG A 236 20.46 -0.14 4.52
C ARG A 236 20.02 1.14 5.24
N LEU A 237 19.97 1.16 6.57
CA LEU A 237 19.71 2.35 7.37
C LEU A 237 21.00 3.17 7.52
N PHE A 238 21.01 4.41 7.02
CA PHE A 238 22.07 5.37 7.36
C PHE A 238 21.75 6.03 8.69
N VAL A 239 22.51 5.72 9.75
CA VAL A 239 22.35 6.29 11.09
C VAL A 239 23.37 7.40 11.34
N PHE A 240 23.13 8.23 12.36
CA PHE A 240 24.01 9.36 12.67
C PHE A 240 25.47 8.95 12.93
N GLU A 241 25.72 7.76 13.48
CA GLU A 241 27.08 7.25 13.71
C GLU A 241 27.81 6.88 12.40
N ASP A 242 27.08 6.59 11.31
CA ASP A 242 27.68 6.26 10.01
C ASP A 242 28.38 7.46 9.35
N ILE A 243 28.13 8.67 9.86
CA ILE A 243 28.89 9.87 9.48
C ILE A 243 30.39 9.68 9.76
N SER A 244 30.75 8.82 10.73
CA SER A 244 32.14 8.41 10.98
C SER A 244 32.81 7.72 9.79
N GLY A 245 32.05 7.11 8.88
CA GLY A 245 32.54 6.48 7.65
C GLY A 245 32.59 7.40 6.41
N MET A 246 31.90 8.55 6.43
CA MET A 246 31.85 9.47 5.27
C MET A 246 33.22 10.09 4.92
N ASP A 247 33.49 10.38 3.66
CA ASP A 247 34.70 11.11 3.31
C ASP A 247 34.62 12.59 3.76
N ASP A 248 35.79 13.22 3.94
CA ASP A 248 35.88 14.60 4.43
C ASP A 248 35.16 15.61 3.52
N ARG A 249 35.13 15.38 2.20
CA ARG A 249 34.49 16.29 1.25
C ARG A 249 32.96 16.23 1.36
N SER A 250 32.40 15.04 1.49
CA SER A 250 30.97 14.84 1.74
C SER A 250 30.55 15.46 3.08
N LEU A 251 31.32 15.26 4.15
CA LEU A 251 31.02 15.87 5.45
C LEU A 251 31.09 17.40 5.40
N GLN A 252 32.07 17.98 4.72
CA GLN A 252 32.15 19.44 4.52
C GLN A 252 30.95 19.99 3.74
N ARG A 253 30.37 19.22 2.82
CA ARG A 253 29.16 19.62 2.09
C ARG A 253 27.94 19.62 3.00
N VAL A 254 27.77 18.58 3.81
CA VAL A 254 26.70 18.46 4.81
C VAL A 254 26.76 19.63 5.80
N LEU A 255 27.95 19.96 6.29
CA LEU A 255 28.16 21.05 7.24
C LEU A 255 27.69 22.44 6.76
N ARG A 256 27.49 22.63 5.45
CA ARG A 256 26.97 23.90 4.90
C ARG A 256 25.46 24.03 5.04
N ASP A 257 24.75 22.92 5.15
CA ASP A 257 23.29 22.86 5.16
C ASP A 257 22.71 22.50 6.53
N VAL A 258 23.58 22.28 7.52
CA VAL A 258 23.22 22.01 8.91
C VAL A 258 23.28 23.28 9.75
N ASP A 259 22.24 23.53 10.56
CA ASP A 259 22.22 24.63 11.54
C ASP A 259 23.18 24.33 12.71
N MET A 260 23.99 25.32 13.10
CA MET A 260 24.96 25.16 14.20
C MET A 260 24.32 24.79 15.54
N LYS A 261 23.09 25.24 15.81
CA LYS A 261 22.36 24.88 17.04
C LYS A 261 21.96 23.42 17.03
N ASP A 262 21.45 22.93 15.91
CA ASP A 262 21.13 21.50 15.76
C ASP A 262 22.42 20.65 15.82
N LEU A 263 23.52 21.12 15.23
CA LEU A 263 24.82 20.45 15.31
C LEU A 263 25.36 20.35 16.74
N SER A 264 25.36 21.46 17.48
CA SER A 264 25.83 21.50 18.88
C SER A 264 25.01 20.56 19.79
N LEU A 265 23.69 20.51 19.58
CA LEU A 265 22.80 19.62 20.33
C LEU A 265 23.02 18.15 19.95
N ALA A 266 23.14 17.84 18.66
CA ALA A 266 23.38 16.47 18.18
C ALA A 266 24.72 15.90 18.67
N LEU A 267 25.78 16.71 18.68
CA LEU A 267 27.12 16.28 19.08
C LEU A 267 27.27 16.05 20.59
N LYS A 268 26.35 16.55 21.43
CA LYS A 268 26.34 16.19 22.87
C LYS A 268 26.13 14.70 23.09
N GLY A 269 25.35 14.03 22.23
CA GLY A 269 25.15 12.58 22.28
C GLY A 269 26.11 11.75 21.43
N ALA A 270 27.05 12.40 20.71
CA ALA A 270 27.98 11.72 19.81
C ALA A 270 29.21 11.16 20.54
N THR A 271 29.83 10.14 19.95
CA THR A 271 31.15 9.62 20.35
C THR A 271 32.26 10.67 20.17
N GLU A 272 33.34 10.57 20.94
CA GLU A 272 34.45 11.53 20.84
C GLU A 272 35.13 11.48 19.46
N GLU A 273 35.24 10.29 18.87
CA GLU A 273 35.76 10.09 17.53
C GLU A 273 34.94 10.87 16.48
N LEU A 274 33.61 10.74 16.54
CA LEU A 274 32.71 11.45 15.63
C LEU A 274 32.84 12.97 15.81
N ARG A 275 32.87 13.47 17.06
CA ARG A 275 33.09 14.90 17.34
C ARG A 275 34.39 15.43 16.73
N GLN A 276 35.50 14.71 16.89
CA GLN A 276 36.79 15.11 16.31
C GLN A 276 36.74 15.18 14.79
N LYS A 277 36.02 14.25 14.15
CA LYS A 277 35.81 14.27 12.70
C LYS A 277 35.05 15.51 12.23
N PHE A 278 34.01 15.91 12.96
CA PHE A 278 33.29 17.15 12.73
C PHE A 278 34.23 18.37 12.88
N TYR A 279 34.98 18.45 13.98
CA TYR A 279 35.90 19.57 14.20
C TYR A 279 37.00 19.70 13.13
N ARG A 280 37.54 18.57 12.65
CA ARG A 280 38.58 18.56 11.60
C ARG A 280 38.06 19.11 10.27
N ASN A 281 36.78 18.91 9.99
CA ASN A 281 36.12 19.34 8.76
C ASN A 281 35.52 20.75 8.83
N MET A 282 35.76 21.47 9.93
CA MET A 282 35.32 22.84 10.13
C MET A 282 36.51 23.81 10.15
N SER A 283 36.24 25.10 9.95
CA SER A 283 37.24 26.13 10.25
C SER A 283 37.54 26.18 11.74
N LYS A 284 38.77 26.55 12.14
CA LYS A 284 39.18 26.65 13.55
C LYS A 284 38.19 27.45 14.40
N ARG A 285 37.77 28.62 13.88
CA ARG A 285 36.80 29.50 14.54
C ARG A 285 35.43 28.82 14.73
N ALA A 286 34.94 28.11 13.71
CA ALA A 286 33.65 27.43 13.80
C ALA A 286 33.68 26.24 14.77
N ALA A 287 34.79 25.50 14.79
CA ALA A 287 35.00 24.41 15.75
C ALA A 287 35.13 24.93 17.19
N GLU A 288 35.79 26.07 17.41
CA GLU A 288 35.86 26.72 18.72
C GLU A 288 34.48 27.18 19.20
N MET A 289 33.73 27.88 18.35
CA MET A 289 32.35 28.30 18.67
C MET A 289 31.44 27.11 19.00
N LEU A 290 31.53 26.03 18.22
CA LEU A 290 30.74 24.82 18.46
C LEU A 290 31.05 24.17 19.82
N LYS A 291 32.33 24.15 20.22
CA LYS A 291 32.74 23.65 21.54
C LYS A 291 32.21 24.53 22.66
N GLU A 292 32.33 25.85 22.53
CA GLU A 292 31.80 26.81 23.50
C GLU A 292 30.27 26.69 23.65
N ASP A 293 29.54 26.58 22.54
CA ASP A 293 28.08 26.41 22.53
C ASP A 293 27.68 25.11 23.24
N MET A 294 28.39 24.01 22.96
CA MET A 294 28.19 22.74 23.65
C MET A 294 28.44 22.90 25.16
N ASP A 295 29.52 23.54 25.59
CA ASP A 295 29.80 23.73 27.01
C ASP A 295 28.74 24.62 27.70
N PHE A 296 28.24 25.64 27.01
CA PHE A 296 27.21 26.55 27.51
C PHE A 296 25.84 25.90 27.66
N MET A 297 25.48 24.93 26.81
CA MET A 297 24.17 24.26 26.84
C MET A 297 23.89 23.46 28.12
N GLY A 298 24.92 23.03 28.86
CA GLY A 298 24.74 22.23 30.06
C GLY A 298 24.07 20.86 29.80
N PRO A 299 23.31 20.31 30.77
CA PRO A 299 22.58 19.05 30.59
C PRO A 299 21.39 19.22 29.63
N VAL A 300 21.36 18.41 28.58
CA VAL A 300 20.30 18.39 27.57
C VAL A 300 19.48 17.10 27.65
N ARG A 301 18.21 17.13 27.22
CA ARG A 301 17.38 15.93 27.22
C ARG A 301 17.78 15.02 26.07
N VAL A 302 17.79 13.71 26.32
CA VAL A 302 18.10 12.70 25.30
C VAL A 302 17.23 12.87 24.06
N ARG A 303 15.92 13.09 24.23
CA ARG A 303 14.99 13.29 23.11
C ARG A 303 15.39 14.45 22.20
N ASP A 304 15.82 15.58 22.78
CA ASP A 304 16.17 16.77 22.00
C ASP A 304 17.47 16.53 21.20
N VAL A 305 18.41 15.75 21.76
CA VAL A 305 19.62 15.29 21.06
C VAL A 305 19.26 14.36 19.89
N GLU A 306 18.36 13.41 20.12
CA GLU A 306 17.93 12.46 19.09
C GLU A 306 17.20 13.17 17.93
N GLU A 307 16.33 14.13 18.22
CA GLU A 307 15.68 14.97 17.21
C GLU A 307 16.70 15.74 16.37
N ALA A 308 17.72 16.33 17.00
CA ALA A 308 18.79 17.05 16.31
C ALA A 308 19.65 16.13 15.43
N GLN A 309 19.99 14.93 15.92
CA GLN A 309 20.71 13.91 15.14
C GLN A 309 19.89 13.50 13.90
N GLN A 310 18.58 13.31 14.05
CA GLN A 310 17.71 12.94 12.94
C GLN A 310 17.64 14.04 11.87
N LYS A 311 17.59 15.32 12.26
CA LYS A 311 17.65 16.42 11.29
C LYS A 311 18.93 16.38 10.46
N ILE A 312 20.07 16.09 11.07
CA ILE A 312 21.35 15.98 10.36
C ILE A 312 21.34 14.81 9.40
N VAL A 313 20.86 13.64 9.84
CA VAL A 313 20.69 12.45 8.97
C VAL A 313 19.80 12.77 7.76
N ASN A 314 18.71 13.52 7.97
CA ASN A 314 17.82 13.94 6.88
C ASN A 314 18.52 14.87 5.88
N VAL A 315 19.39 15.79 6.35
CA VAL A 315 20.20 16.65 5.46
C VAL A 315 21.19 15.82 4.64
N VAL A 316 21.88 14.87 5.28
CA VAL A 316 22.80 13.96 4.58
C VAL A 316 22.08 13.23 3.45
N ARG A 317 20.88 12.70 3.70
CA ARG A 317 20.10 12.00 2.68
C ARG A 317 19.62 12.91 1.56
N ALA A 318 19.13 14.10 1.89
CA ALA A 318 18.71 15.06 0.86
C ALA A 318 19.86 15.39 -0.10
N LEU A 319 21.10 15.44 0.40
CA LEU A 319 22.30 15.66 -0.40
C LEU A 319 22.72 14.42 -1.20
N GLU A 320 22.54 13.21 -0.66
CA GLU A 320 22.77 11.95 -1.35
C GLU A 320 21.78 11.79 -2.52
N ASP A 321 20.48 12.04 -2.27
CA ASP A 321 19.41 11.99 -3.27
C ASP A 321 19.63 13.02 -4.39
N ALA A 322 20.23 14.17 -4.06
CA ALA A 322 20.62 15.19 -5.03
C ALA A 322 21.91 14.83 -5.80
N GLY A 323 22.60 13.75 -5.44
CA GLY A 323 23.87 13.34 -6.02
C GLY A 323 25.04 14.26 -5.65
N GLU A 324 24.90 15.09 -4.62
CA GLU A 324 25.94 16.03 -4.17
C GLU A 324 26.99 15.39 -3.26
N ILE A 325 26.62 14.29 -2.59
CA ILE A 325 27.50 13.47 -1.77
C ILE A 325 27.29 11.99 -2.09
N VAL A 326 28.30 11.17 -1.79
CA VAL A 326 28.21 9.71 -1.94
C VAL A 326 28.41 9.09 -0.57
N ILE A 327 27.47 8.25 -0.15
CA ILE A 327 27.57 7.50 1.10
C ILE A 327 28.01 6.09 0.76
N ALA A 328 29.19 5.69 1.24
CA ALA A 328 29.59 4.29 1.21
C ALA A 328 28.76 3.52 2.24
N ARG A 329 27.63 2.94 1.80
CA ARG A 329 26.84 2.03 2.62
C ARG A 329 27.61 0.71 2.71
N GLY A 330 27.76 0.17 3.92
CA GLY A 330 28.61 -1.00 4.20
C GLY A 330 28.25 -2.23 3.35
N GLY A 331 28.94 -2.37 2.22
CA GLY A 331 28.78 -3.44 1.24
C GLY A 331 29.48 -3.03 -0.05
N GLU A 332 30.65 -3.62 -0.29
CA GLU A 332 31.53 -3.49 -1.47
C GLU A 332 30.93 -2.80 -2.71
N GLU A 333 31.22 -1.51 -2.90
CA GLU A 333 31.56 -0.98 -4.22
C GLU A 333 32.73 0.00 -4.05
N GLU A 334 33.94 -0.51 -4.23
CA GLU A 334 35.11 0.31 -4.54
C GLU A 334 34.83 1.03 -5.87
N LEU A 335 34.45 2.29 -5.81
CA LEU A 335 34.56 3.18 -6.97
C LEU A 335 36.04 3.46 -7.20
N VAL A 336 36.62 2.73 -8.16
CA VAL A 336 37.94 3.00 -8.73
C VAL A 336 37.83 4.24 -9.63
N VAL A 337 38.70 5.23 -9.38
CA VAL A 337 39.00 6.33 -10.31
C VAL A 337 40.43 6.18 -10.81
#